data_AF-A0A812V3H1-F1
#
_entry.id   AF-A0A812V3H1-F1
#
_cell.length_a   1.000
_cell.length_b   1.000
_cell.length_c   1.000
_cell.angle_alpha   90.00
_cell.angle_beta   90.00
_cell.angle_gamma   90.00
#
_symmetry.space_group_name_H-M   'P 1'
#
loop_
_entity.id
_entity.type
_entity.pdbx_description
1 polymer ?
#
loop_
_entity_poly.entity_id
_entity_poly.type
_entity_poly.pdbx_seq_one_letter_code
_entity_poly.pdbx_strand_id
1 'polypeptide(L)'
;MPDANRNGRKHFYVSALVLAYLGVVIVGTCILWLGTKCKNRGAREPQHILTGMDDAAEAAPELPPAKAGLSRRCSRVLFALAFSVTYAICLAAAFASSATGRLSHDLGLCWEAYLILFAMAGGWLLLQACIAALILPRGRRYGLRTFPSASLSGMCPFISDAYDTLKDAIFAALCLQSEAVVVKIVGVLSLVHLAGLHIYYSFFDDKCLAQLCGSHLSVLMASTEDTEPEASSSQKLSFCRWLCSKIAPPLYKLVTPTKRKLLLLENLPQAIFAMIYLKVNGGSLFVGLLNLAIPVSQLILANMSYGSLRRCSAPWQGERLNSALEDNNELMEQRIRDEADFAHDLEFFRLVVPHCDAFNDVFPELDDIQDVDTERLRELCVACEFITSRSRVAIRCDDLDETFVEAIATALRSHSRVQQVHLEAKSMDAECAQLIATLLDKSSPVQAVTLDIVQPGGMGESEAEELADALLESNSGLRRLFFFHDQIGEERAEAIASAMDGFWNEVQAMEKGFDMDCPKRLLCNSTEIGEEGVE
;
A
#
# COMPACT_ATOMS: atom_id res chain seq x y z
N MET A 1 -44.61 8.64 -19.79
CA MET A 1 -45.29 9.08 -18.55
C MET A 1 -45.28 10.61 -18.53
N PRO A 2 -46.35 11.29 -18.07
CA PRO A 2 -46.44 12.76 -18.11
C PRO A 2 -45.42 13.43 -17.18
N ASP A 3 -44.82 14.53 -17.66
CA ASP A 3 -43.63 15.18 -17.09
C ASP A 3 -43.77 15.72 -15.66
N ALA A 4 -44.99 16.02 -15.20
CA ALA A 4 -45.23 16.51 -13.84
C ALA A 4 -44.86 15.48 -12.75
N ASN A 5 -44.97 14.17 -13.05
CA ASN A 5 -44.57 13.09 -12.14
C ASN A 5 -43.06 12.79 -12.18
N ARG A 6 -42.32 13.33 -13.15
CA ARG A 6 -40.89 13.07 -13.35
C ARG A 6 -40.03 13.84 -12.34
N ASN A 7 -40.40 15.10 -12.06
CA ASN A 7 -39.68 15.93 -11.08
C ASN A 7 -39.94 15.49 -9.64
N GLY A 8 -41.18 15.20 -9.27
CA GLY A 8 -41.52 14.69 -7.92
C GLY A 8 -40.80 13.38 -7.59
N ARG A 9 -40.72 12.45 -8.55
CA ARG A 9 -39.95 11.21 -8.38
C ARG A 9 -38.46 11.46 -8.23
N LYS A 10 -37.87 12.36 -9.03
CA LYS A 10 -36.44 12.71 -8.91
C LYS A 10 -36.10 13.22 -7.50
N HIS A 11 -36.89 14.15 -6.97
CA HIS A 11 -36.66 14.67 -5.60
C HIS A 11 -36.78 13.57 -4.54
N PHE A 12 -37.75 12.67 -4.68
CA PHE A 12 -37.89 11.52 -3.77
C PHE A 12 -36.63 10.64 -3.79
N TYR A 13 -36.16 10.20 -4.95
CA TYR A 13 -35.00 9.30 -5.03
C TYR A 13 -33.69 9.96 -4.62
N VAL A 14 -33.48 11.23 -4.97
CA VAL A 14 -32.31 11.97 -4.49
C VAL A 14 -32.33 12.08 -2.97
N SER A 15 -33.48 12.39 -2.38
CA SER A 15 -33.63 12.43 -0.92
C SER A 15 -33.42 11.06 -0.28
N ALA A 16 -33.95 9.99 -0.91
CA ALA A 16 -33.77 8.62 -0.44
C ALA A 16 -32.30 8.17 -0.48
N LEU A 17 -31.56 8.53 -1.54
CA LEU A 17 -30.11 8.26 -1.64
C LEU A 17 -29.33 8.98 -0.52
N VAL A 18 -29.64 10.25 -0.27
CA VAL A 18 -28.99 11.03 0.80
C VAL A 18 -29.29 10.44 2.18
N LEU A 19 -30.56 10.10 2.45
CA LEU A 19 -30.96 9.48 3.72
C LEU A 19 -30.36 8.08 3.90
N ALA A 20 -30.32 7.28 2.83
CA ALA A 20 -29.68 5.97 2.84
C ALA A 20 -28.18 6.09 3.14
N TYR A 21 -27.50 7.05 2.51
CA TYR A 21 -26.08 7.31 2.77
C TYR A 21 -25.85 7.71 4.23
N LEU A 22 -26.64 8.66 4.75
CA LEU A 22 -26.54 9.10 6.14
C LEU A 22 -26.79 7.94 7.11
N GLY A 23 -27.79 7.10 6.83
CA GLY A 23 -28.08 5.89 7.60
C GLY A 23 -26.90 4.92 7.62
N VAL A 24 -26.29 4.64 6.46
CA VAL A 24 -25.10 3.79 6.35
C VAL A 24 -23.93 4.37 7.14
N VAL A 25 -23.68 5.68 7.03
CA VAL A 25 -22.61 6.36 7.78
C VAL A 25 -22.81 6.26 9.28
N ILE A 26 -24.03 6.52 9.78
CA ILE A 26 -24.35 6.44 11.20
C ILE A 26 -24.18 5.00 11.70
N VAL A 27 -24.81 4.03 11.03
CA VAL A 27 -24.78 2.62 11.45
C VAL A 27 -23.36 2.07 11.39
N GLY A 28 -22.62 2.32 10.31
CA GLY A 28 -21.25 1.85 10.15
C GLY A 28 -20.29 2.43 11.19
N THR A 29 -20.43 3.73 11.50
CA THR A 29 -19.67 4.38 12.58
C THR A 29 -19.99 3.76 13.93
N CYS A 30 -21.28 3.51 14.21
CA CYS A 30 -21.70 2.82 15.43
C CYS A 30 -21.14 1.41 15.53
N ILE A 31 -21.11 0.63 14.44
CA ILE A 31 -20.52 -0.72 14.42
C ILE A 31 -19.04 -0.67 14.80
N LEU A 32 -18.24 0.19 14.16
CA LEU A 32 -16.81 0.30 14.47
C LEU A 32 -16.56 0.79 15.90
N TRP A 33 -17.35 1.75 16.37
CA TRP A 33 -17.24 2.29 17.72
C TRP A 33 -17.64 1.26 18.80
N LEU A 34 -18.74 0.53 18.59
CA LEU A 34 -19.16 -0.56 19.49
C LEU A 34 -18.14 -1.70 19.46
N GLY A 35 -17.63 -2.06 18.28
CA GLY A 35 -16.56 -3.06 18.12
C GLY A 35 -15.33 -2.72 18.96
N THR A 36 -14.87 -1.47 18.86
CA THR A 36 -13.77 -0.94 19.67
C THR A 36 -14.06 -1.08 21.17
N LYS A 37 -15.23 -0.62 21.64
CA LYS A 37 -15.61 -0.71 23.06
C LYS A 37 -15.71 -2.14 23.56
N CYS A 38 -16.27 -3.05 22.76
CA CYS A 38 -16.41 -4.45 23.12
C CYS A 38 -15.04 -5.14 23.22
N LYS A 39 -14.10 -4.83 22.32
CA LYS A 39 -12.76 -5.41 22.33
C LYS A 39 -11.93 -4.94 23.54
N ASN A 40 -12.06 -3.66 23.90
CA ASN A 40 -11.26 -3.04 24.95
C ASN A 40 -11.91 -3.08 26.35
N ARG A 41 -13.13 -3.62 26.49
CA ARG A 41 -13.84 -3.77 27.77
C ARG A 41 -13.16 -4.70 28.79
N GLY A 42 -12.12 -5.42 28.39
CA GLY A 42 -11.33 -6.32 29.24
C GLY A 42 -9.90 -5.85 29.55
N ALA A 43 -9.48 -4.69 29.02
CA ALA A 43 -8.19 -4.09 29.37
C ALA A 43 -8.35 -3.37 30.71
N ARG A 44 -8.14 -4.09 31.81
CA ARG A 44 -8.07 -3.51 33.16
C ARG A 44 -6.74 -2.76 33.28
N GLU A 45 -6.77 -1.57 33.86
CA GLU A 45 -5.57 -0.80 34.26
C GLU A 45 -4.53 -1.72 34.92
N PRO A 46 -3.23 -1.57 34.62
CA PRO A 46 -2.21 -2.16 35.46
C PRO A 46 -2.35 -1.56 36.86
N GLN A 47 -2.83 -2.39 37.79
CA GLN A 47 -2.93 -2.01 39.19
C GLN A 47 -1.51 -1.78 39.72
N HIS A 48 -1.14 -0.51 39.90
CA HIS A 48 -0.24 -0.13 40.97
C HIS A 48 -0.80 -0.74 42.27
N ILE A 49 -0.08 -1.71 42.86
CA ILE A 49 0.16 -1.93 44.31
C ILE A 49 0.88 -3.29 44.53
N LEU A 50 2.20 -3.18 44.76
CA LEU A 50 3.09 -3.90 45.70
C LEU A 50 3.13 -5.44 45.75
N THR A 51 4.25 -6.00 45.26
CA THR A 51 5.24 -6.90 45.92
C THR A 51 6.30 -7.23 44.86
N GLY A 52 7.63 -7.14 45.01
CA GLY A 52 8.54 -6.91 46.12
C GLY A 52 9.86 -7.57 45.70
N MET A 53 10.91 -6.76 45.48
CA MET A 53 12.34 -7.09 45.35
C MET A 53 12.79 -8.15 44.31
N ASP A 54 13.85 -7.72 43.62
CA ASP A 54 14.84 -8.46 42.83
C ASP A 54 14.60 -8.64 41.32
N ASP A 55 15.68 -8.30 40.60
CA ASP A 55 15.99 -8.42 39.18
C ASP A 55 15.49 -7.30 38.24
N ALA A 56 16.33 -6.26 38.15
CA ALA A 56 16.40 -5.32 37.03
C ALA A 56 16.92 -6.05 35.77
N ALA A 57 16.05 -6.82 35.12
CA ALA A 57 16.14 -7.05 33.69
C ALA A 57 15.30 -5.96 33.03
N GLU A 58 15.95 -5.12 32.22
CA GLU A 58 15.31 -4.14 31.33
C GLU A 58 14.32 -4.90 30.42
N ALA A 59 13.06 -4.99 30.84
CA ALA A 59 12.00 -5.53 30.01
C ALA A 59 11.79 -4.53 28.87
N ALA A 60 12.25 -4.90 27.68
CA ALA A 60 11.99 -4.16 26.44
C ALA A 60 10.49 -3.81 26.38
N PRO A 61 10.11 -2.57 26.02
CA PRO A 61 8.72 -2.18 25.94
C PRO A 61 7.99 -3.15 25.00
N GLU A 62 6.97 -3.85 25.51
CA GLU A 62 6.13 -4.72 24.69
C GLU A 62 5.49 -3.85 23.60
N LEU A 63 5.94 -4.03 22.35
CA LEU A 63 5.38 -3.33 21.19
C LEU A 63 3.85 -3.54 21.15
N PRO A 64 3.07 -2.49 20.86
CA PRO A 64 1.62 -2.61 20.79
C PRO A 64 1.21 -3.71 19.78
N PRO A 65 0.15 -4.47 20.06
CA PRO A 65 -0.25 -5.60 19.23
C PRO A 65 -0.67 -5.10 17.84
N ALA A 66 0.22 -5.30 16.88
CA ALA A 66 0.02 -4.86 15.51
C ALA A 66 -1.26 -5.47 14.93
N LYS A 67 -2.03 -4.68 14.19
CA LYS A 67 -3.06 -5.23 13.32
C LYS A 67 -2.35 -6.16 12.34
N ALA A 68 -2.79 -7.42 12.25
CA ALA A 68 -2.37 -8.28 11.17
C ALA A 68 -2.98 -7.70 9.89
N GLY A 69 -2.23 -6.87 9.17
CA GLY A 69 -2.60 -6.38 7.86
C GLY A 69 -3.07 -7.53 6.96
N LEU A 70 -4.04 -7.26 6.08
CA LEU A 70 -4.48 -8.26 5.12
C LEU A 70 -3.30 -8.66 4.25
N SER A 71 -2.88 -9.93 4.32
CA SER A 71 -1.79 -10.44 3.47
C SER A 71 -2.08 -10.17 1.99
N ARG A 72 -1.03 -10.03 1.17
CA ARG A 72 -1.19 -9.76 -0.28
C ARG A 72 -2.14 -10.75 -0.96
N ARG A 73 -2.01 -12.04 -0.60
CA ARG A 73 -2.89 -13.11 -1.11
C ARG A 73 -4.34 -12.91 -0.69
N CYS A 74 -4.58 -12.61 0.59
CA CYS A 74 -5.93 -12.37 1.09
C CYS A 74 -6.56 -11.14 0.42
N SER A 75 -5.80 -10.05 0.28
CA SER A 75 -6.22 -8.83 -0.42
C SER A 75 -6.63 -9.11 -1.86
N ARG A 76 -5.84 -9.88 -2.62
CA ARG A 76 -6.19 -10.29 -4.00
C ARG A 76 -7.49 -11.08 -4.05
N VAL A 77 -7.67 -12.07 -3.17
CA VAL A 77 -8.88 -12.91 -3.16
C VAL A 77 -10.12 -12.10 -2.80
N LEU A 78 -10.04 -11.29 -1.74
CA LEU A 78 -11.15 -10.44 -1.32
C LEU A 78 -11.50 -9.41 -2.38
N PHE A 79 -10.51 -8.81 -3.03
CA PHE A 79 -10.73 -7.90 -4.14
C PHE A 79 -11.41 -8.61 -5.32
N ALA A 80 -10.88 -9.75 -5.76
CA ALA A 80 -11.45 -10.51 -6.88
C ALA A 80 -12.91 -10.91 -6.61
N LEU A 81 -13.24 -11.32 -5.38
CA LEU A 81 -14.61 -11.63 -4.96
C LEU A 81 -15.50 -10.38 -4.98
N ALA A 82 -15.06 -9.29 -4.34
CA ALA A 82 -15.83 -8.05 -4.24
C ALA A 82 -16.08 -7.43 -5.63
N PHE A 83 -15.05 -7.39 -6.48
CA PHE A 83 -15.17 -6.91 -7.86
C PHE A 83 -16.09 -7.81 -8.67
N SER A 84 -15.91 -9.13 -8.63
CA SER A 84 -16.74 -10.07 -9.41
C SER A 84 -18.22 -9.98 -9.04
N VAL A 85 -18.54 -9.85 -7.75
CA VAL A 85 -19.91 -9.65 -7.26
C VAL A 85 -20.46 -8.30 -7.74
N THR A 86 -19.69 -7.22 -7.58
CA THR A 86 -20.10 -5.88 -8.03
C THR A 86 -20.34 -5.85 -9.53
N TYR A 87 -19.41 -6.39 -10.32
CA TYR A 87 -19.50 -6.50 -11.77
C TYR A 87 -20.74 -7.28 -12.20
N ALA A 88 -20.97 -8.46 -11.61
CA ALA A 88 -22.15 -9.28 -11.91
C ALA A 88 -23.47 -8.55 -11.60
N ILE A 89 -23.56 -7.87 -10.46
CA ILE A 89 -24.74 -7.09 -10.07
C ILE A 89 -24.97 -5.92 -11.05
N CYS A 90 -23.92 -5.18 -11.42
CA CYS A 90 -24.00 -4.08 -12.37
C CYS A 90 -24.47 -4.57 -13.75
N LEU A 91 -23.91 -5.68 -14.25
CA LEU A 91 -24.35 -6.30 -15.50
C LEU A 91 -25.81 -6.75 -15.40
N ALA A 92 -26.19 -7.45 -14.33
CA ALA A 92 -27.56 -7.90 -14.14
C ALA A 92 -28.55 -6.72 -14.14
N ALA A 93 -28.22 -5.63 -13.44
CA ALA A 93 -29.06 -4.43 -13.42
C ALA A 93 -29.17 -3.76 -14.81
N ALA A 94 -28.05 -3.63 -15.53
CA ALA A 94 -28.01 -3.03 -16.86
C ALA A 94 -28.78 -3.87 -17.89
N PHE A 95 -28.54 -5.18 -17.94
CA PHE A 95 -29.18 -6.09 -18.88
C PHE A 95 -30.65 -6.36 -18.56
N ALA A 96 -31.03 -6.50 -17.28
CA ALA A 96 -32.43 -6.60 -16.91
C ALA A 96 -33.20 -5.32 -17.25
N SER A 97 -32.60 -4.15 -17.06
CA SER A 97 -33.20 -2.87 -17.47
C SER A 97 -33.31 -2.75 -18.98
N SER A 98 -32.33 -3.26 -19.72
CA SER A 98 -32.39 -3.34 -21.18
C SER A 98 -33.52 -4.25 -21.66
N ALA A 99 -33.60 -5.47 -21.14
CA ALA A 99 -34.61 -6.47 -21.50
C ALA A 99 -36.04 -6.04 -21.15
N THR A 100 -36.21 -5.24 -20.10
CA THR A 100 -37.52 -4.71 -19.68
C THR A 100 -37.89 -3.37 -20.34
N GLY A 101 -37.05 -2.86 -21.26
CA GLY A 101 -37.28 -1.58 -21.94
C GLY A 101 -37.22 -0.35 -21.02
N ARG A 102 -36.52 -0.46 -19.87
CA ARG A 102 -36.38 0.60 -18.86
C ARG A 102 -35.05 1.35 -18.94
N LEU A 103 -34.14 0.93 -19.82
CA LEU A 103 -32.86 1.59 -20.06
C LEU A 103 -33.06 2.82 -20.96
N SER A 104 -32.47 3.95 -20.59
CA SER A 104 -32.64 5.24 -21.25
C SER A 104 -31.31 5.81 -21.76
N HIS A 105 -31.33 6.41 -22.96
CA HIS A 105 -30.19 7.13 -23.54
C HIS A 105 -29.82 8.43 -22.79
N ASP A 106 -30.75 9.00 -22.02
CA ASP A 106 -30.55 10.27 -21.31
C ASP A 106 -30.05 10.07 -19.87
N LEU A 107 -30.59 9.06 -19.19
CA LEU A 107 -30.38 8.85 -17.75
C LEU A 107 -29.72 7.50 -17.41
N GLY A 108 -29.56 6.59 -18.37
CA GLY A 108 -29.10 5.23 -18.11
C GLY A 108 -30.19 4.39 -17.44
N LEU A 109 -30.00 4.05 -16.16
CA LEU A 109 -30.95 3.22 -15.40
C LEU A 109 -32.14 4.02 -14.86
N CYS A 110 -33.19 3.31 -14.45
CA CYS A 110 -34.25 3.92 -13.66
C CYS A 110 -33.79 4.19 -12.21
N TRP A 111 -34.43 5.16 -11.56
CA TRP A 111 -34.06 5.60 -10.21
C TRP A 111 -34.17 4.49 -9.14
N GLU A 112 -35.10 3.55 -9.31
CA GLU A 112 -35.23 2.38 -8.44
C GLU A 112 -33.98 1.51 -8.50
N ALA A 113 -33.46 1.25 -9.70
CA ALA A 113 -32.25 0.45 -9.88
C ALA A 113 -31.04 1.15 -9.28
N TYR A 114 -30.90 2.47 -9.49
CA TYR A 114 -29.85 3.25 -8.82
C TYR A 114 -29.94 3.17 -7.29
N LEU A 115 -31.13 3.29 -6.71
CA LEU A 115 -31.32 3.20 -5.26
C LEU A 115 -30.98 1.80 -4.73
N ILE A 116 -31.38 0.73 -5.43
CA ILE A 116 -31.07 -0.65 -5.04
C ILE A 116 -29.55 -0.88 -5.06
N LEU A 117 -28.89 -0.51 -6.16
CA LEU A 117 -27.43 -0.66 -6.29
C LEU A 117 -26.69 0.15 -5.22
N PHE A 118 -27.14 1.37 -4.95
CA PHE A 118 -26.59 2.21 -3.89
C PHE A 118 -26.77 1.59 -2.50
N ALA A 119 -27.95 1.01 -2.21
CA ALA A 119 -28.22 0.31 -0.97
C ALA A 119 -27.35 -0.96 -0.82
N MET A 120 -27.13 -1.70 -1.91
CA MET A 120 -26.23 -2.87 -1.91
C MET A 120 -24.78 -2.48 -1.61
N ALA A 121 -24.29 -1.39 -2.21
CA ALA A 121 -22.97 -0.84 -1.90
C ALA A 121 -22.87 -0.44 -0.41
N GLY A 122 -23.92 0.18 0.13
CA GLY A 122 -24.01 0.51 1.55
C GLY A 122 -23.99 -0.73 2.45
N GLY A 123 -24.76 -1.76 2.10
CA GLY A 123 -24.77 -3.05 2.80
C GLY A 123 -23.39 -3.72 2.80
N TRP A 124 -22.67 -3.67 1.68
CA TRP A 124 -21.30 -4.16 1.59
C TRP A 124 -20.35 -3.42 2.54
N LEU A 125 -20.43 -2.09 2.64
CA LEU A 125 -19.62 -1.33 3.60
C LEU A 125 -19.96 -1.64 5.05
N LEU A 126 -21.25 -1.85 5.37
CA LEU A 126 -21.66 -2.27 6.72
C LEU A 126 -21.14 -3.65 7.06
N LEU A 127 -21.14 -4.59 6.11
CA LEU A 127 -20.53 -5.90 6.29
C LEU A 127 -19.02 -5.79 6.54
N GLN A 128 -18.32 -4.95 5.78
CA GLN A 128 -16.92 -4.65 6.03
C GLN A 128 -16.69 -4.08 7.43
N ALA A 129 -17.56 -3.17 7.91
CA ALA A 129 -17.45 -2.63 9.27
C ALA A 129 -17.60 -3.72 10.34
N CYS A 130 -18.54 -4.65 10.15
CA CYS A 130 -18.67 -5.80 11.05
C CYS A 130 -17.41 -6.66 11.08
N ILE A 131 -16.86 -7.00 9.91
CA ILE A 131 -15.63 -7.80 9.81
C ILE A 131 -14.46 -7.03 10.44
N ALA A 132 -14.30 -5.74 10.12
CA ALA A 132 -13.27 -4.86 10.64
C ALA A 132 -13.30 -4.76 12.17
N ALA A 133 -14.51 -4.68 12.76
CA ALA A 133 -14.72 -4.69 14.20
C ALA A 133 -14.36 -6.04 14.85
N LEU A 134 -14.60 -7.17 14.16
CA LEU A 134 -14.27 -8.50 14.66
C LEU A 134 -12.76 -8.78 14.67
N ILE A 135 -12.06 -8.36 13.61
CA ILE A 135 -10.61 -8.58 13.45
C ILE A 135 -9.75 -7.56 14.22
N LEU A 136 -10.35 -6.52 14.80
CA LEU A 136 -9.63 -5.49 15.55
C LEU A 136 -8.84 -6.13 16.71
N PRO A 137 -7.51 -5.93 16.81
CA PRO A 137 -6.72 -6.37 17.96
C PRO A 137 -7.08 -5.59 19.23
N ARG A 138 -6.76 -6.15 20.41
CA ARG A 138 -6.95 -5.45 21.69
C ARG A 138 -6.01 -4.24 21.76
N GLY A 139 -6.46 -3.12 22.34
CA GLY A 139 -5.62 -1.92 22.50
C GLY A 139 -5.65 -0.95 21.31
N ARG A 140 -6.21 -1.34 20.16
CA ARG A 140 -6.45 -0.45 19.02
C ARG A 140 -7.91 0.01 18.96
N ARG A 141 -8.16 1.09 18.21
CA ARG A 141 -9.50 1.62 17.93
C ARG A 141 -9.65 2.12 16.49
N TYR A 142 -10.89 2.20 16.03
CA TYR A 142 -11.23 2.98 14.85
C TYR A 142 -11.70 4.39 15.27
N GLY A 143 -11.08 5.42 14.70
CA GLY A 143 -11.52 6.80 14.88
C GLY A 143 -12.94 7.03 14.35
N LEU A 144 -13.64 8.02 14.90
CA LEU A 144 -15.02 8.37 14.49
C LEU A 144 -15.13 8.79 13.02
N ARG A 145 -14.02 9.19 12.41
CA ARG A 145 -13.96 9.65 11.00
C ARG A 145 -13.62 8.55 10.02
N THR A 146 -13.20 7.39 10.50
CA THR A 146 -12.71 6.30 9.67
C THR A 146 -13.79 5.79 8.72
N PHE A 147 -14.98 5.47 9.24
CA PHE A 147 -16.09 5.00 8.41
C PHE A 147 -16.63 6.08 7.44
N PRO A 148 -16.91 7.33 7.87
CA PRO A 148 -17.29 8.39 6.94
C PRO A 148 -16.31 8.55 5.78
N SER A 149 -15.00 8.60 6.06
CA SER A 149 -13.96 8.71 5.04
C SER A 149 -13.93 7.52 4.08
N ALA A 150 -13.97 6.29 4.61
CA ALA A 150 -13.99 5.07 3.82
C ALA A 150 -15.26 4.95 2.94
N SER A 151 -16.41 5.39 3.46
CA SER A 151 -17.68 5.35 2.73
C SER A 151 -17.74 6.34 1.55
N LEU A 152 -17.06 7.48 1.63
CA LEU A 152 -16.91 8.38 0.50
C LEU A 152 -16.17 7.70 -0.65
N SER A 153 -15.06 7.01 -0.36
CA SER A 153 -14.31 6.26 -1.38
C SER A 153 -15.12 5.08 -1.95
N GLY A 154 -15.95 4.42 -1.15
CA GLY A 154 -16.72 3.25 -1.57
C GLY A 154 -18.06 3.54 -2.25
N MET A 155 -18.74 4.64 -1.92
CA MET A 155 -20.13 4.90 -2.38
C MET A 155 -20.32 6.20 -3.15
N CYS A 156 -19.39 7.16 -3.10
CA CYS A 156 -19.63 8.46 -3.71
C CYS A 156 -19.66 8.34 -5.25
N PRO A 157 -20.72 8.86 -5.91
CA PRO A 157 -20.78 8.92 -7.37
C PRO A 157 -19.55 9.65 -7.92
N PHE A 158 -19.02 9.19 -9.07
CA PHE A 158 -17.83 9.73 -9.74
C PHE A 158 -16.48 9.53 -9.02
N ILE A 159 -16.48 9.08 -7.76
CA ILE A 159 -15.28 8.76 -6.98
C ILE A 159 -15.09 7.26 -6.85
N SER A 160 -16.18 6.53 -6.60
CA SER A 160 -16.15 5.08 -6.38
C SER A 160 -15.96 4.31 -7.67
N ASP A 161 -15.02 3.36 -7.67
CA ASP A 161 -14.75 2.45 -8.79
C ASP A 161 -15.97 1.54 -9.08
N ALA A 162 -16.84 1.29 -8.09
CA ALA A 162 -18.10 0.57 -8.31
C ALA A 162 -19.07 1.37 -9.21
N TYR A 163 -19.03 2.71 -9.14
CA TYR A 163 -19.84 3.54 -10.03
C TYR A 163 -19.28 3.56 -11.45
N ASP A 164 -17.95 3.56 -11.60
CA ASP A 164 -17.31 3.40 -12.92
C ASP A 164 -17.66 2.04 -13.54
N THR A 165 -17.64 0.97 -12.76
CA THR A 165 -18.12 -0.35 -13.22
C THR A 165 -19.57 -0.30 -13.69
N LEU A 166 -20.44 0.42 -12.96
CA LEU A 166 -21.85 0.59 -13.32
C LEU A 166 -22.03 1.39 -14.60
N LYS A 167 -21.30 2.50 -14.78
CA LYS A 167 -21.42 3.36 -15.97
C LYS A 167 -21.06 2.59 -17.23
N ASP A 168 -20.02 1.76 -17.17
CA ASP A 168 -19.52 0.95 -18.28
C ASP A 168 -20.49 -0.18 -18.62
N ALA A 169 -21.07 -0.82 -17.59
CA ALA A 169 -22.14 -1.81 -17.78
C ALA A 169 -23.37 -1.20 -18.47
N ILE A 170 -23.78 0.01 -18.08
CA ILE A 170 -24.89 0.73 -18.72
C ILE A 170 -24.54 1.06 -20.18
N PHE A 171 -23.33 1.56 -20.44
CA PHE A 171 -22.86 1.86 -21.79
C PHE A 171 -22.90 0.63 -22.69
N ALA A 172 -22.38 -0.51 -22.22
CA ALA A 172 -22.41 -1.76 -22.97
C ALA A 172 -23.85 -2.23 -23.26
N ALA A 173 -24.75 -2.13 -22.28
CA ALA A 173 -26.16 -2.47 -22.47
C ALA A 173 -26.84 -1.56 -23.51
N LEU A 174 -26.54 -0.26 -23.53
CA LEU A 174 -27.01 0.69 -24.54
C LEU A 174 -26.46 0.36 -25.94
N CYS A 175 -25.18 -0.02 -26.02
CA CYS A 175 -24.56 -0.47 -27.27
C CYS A 175 -25.28 -1.70 -27.85
N LEU A 176 -25.66 -2.64 -27.00
CA LEU A 176 -26.35 -3.88 -27.41
C LEU A 176 -27.80 -3.65 -27.85
N GLN A 177 -28.42 -2.54 -27.46
CA GLN A 177 -29.73 -2.10 -27.97
C GLN A 177 -29.66 -1.49 -29.38
N SER A 178 -28.46 -1.09 -29.86
CA SER A 178 -28.32 -0.49 -31.18
C SER A 178 -28.69 -1.49 -32.29
N GLU A 179 -29.27 -1.00 -33.39
CA GLU A 179 -29.49 -1.82 -34.58
C GLU A 179 -28.18 -2.12 -35.32
N ALA A 180 -27.17 -1.24 -35.18
CA ALA A 180 -25.90 -1.37 -35.85
C ALA A 180 -25.02 -2.46 -35.21
N VAL A 181 -24.66 -3.48 -35.99
CA VAL A 181 -23.79 -4.58 -35.55
C VAL A 181 -22.45 -4.09 -35.01
N VAL A 182 -21.87 -3.07 -35.64
CA VAL A 182 -20.60 -2.46 -35.20
C VAL A 182 -20.71 -1.95 -33.76
N VAL A 183 -21.83 -1.31 -33.41
CA VAL A 183 -22.05 -0.77 -32.07
C VAL A 183 -22.26 -1.88 -31.05
N LYS A 184 -22.93 -2.98 -31.42
CA LYS A 184 -23.04 -4.17 -30.56
C LYS A 184 -21.67 -4.77 -30.24
N ILE A 185 -20.78 -4.89 -31.23
CA ILE A 185 -19.41 -5.37 -31.05
C ILE A 185 -18.66 -4.45 -30.08
N VAL A 186 -18.77 -3.13 -30.25
CA VAL A 186 -18.20 -2.14 -29.33
C VAL A 186 -18.67 -2.35 -27.90
N GLY A 187 -19.97 -2.61 -27.69
CA GLY A 187 -20.52 -2.91 -26.36
C GLY A 187 -19.87 -4.14 -25.71
N VAL A 188 -19.69 -5.23 -26.46
CA VAL A 188 -19.03 -6.44 -25.95
C VAL A 188 -17.56 -6.19 -25.64
N LEU A 189 -16.85 -5.53 -26.56
CA LEU A 189 -15.43 -5.19 -26.38
C LEU A 189 -15.20 -4.31 -25.15
N SER A 190 -16.10 -3.35 -24.90
CA SER A 190 -16.04 -2.50 -23.69
C SER A 190 -16.12 -3.31 -22.40
N LEU A 191 -17.01 -4.31 -22.32
CA LEU A 191 -17.14 -5.18 -21.14
C LEU A 191 -15.91 -6.08 -20.95
N VAL A 192 -15.43 -6.68 -22.05
CA VAL A 192 -14.23 -7.53 -22.01
C VAL A 192 -13.02 -6.71 -21.58
N HIS A 193 -12.88 -5.48 -22.08
CA HIS A 193 -11.81 -4.56 -21.69
C HIS A 193 -11.84 -4.25 -20.19
N LEU A 194 -13.00 -3.85 -19.66
CA LEU A 194 -13.15 -3.53 -18.24
C LEU A 194 -12.78 -4.71 -17.33
N ALA A 195 -13.33 -5.90 -17.62
CA ALA A 195 -13.04 -7.11 -16.85
C ALA A 195 -11.58 -7.53 -16.98
N GLY A 196 -11.03 -7.51 -18.19
CA GLY A 196 -9.63 -7.88 -18.47
C GLY A 196 -8.64 -6.97 -17.75
N LEU A 197 -8.90 -5.67 -17.71
CA LEU A 197 -8.05 -4.68 -17.05
C LEU A 197 -8.06 -4.83 -15.52
N HIS A 198 -9.22 -5.08 -14.91
CA HIS A 198 -9.30 -5.36 -13.47
C HIS A 198 -8.65 -6.69 -13.08
N ILE A 199 -8.79 -7.73 -13.91
CA ILE A 199 -8.07 -9.00 -13.74
C ILE A 199 -6.56 -8.76 -13.84
N TYR A 200 -6.11 -8.04 -14.88
CA TYR A 200 -4.70 -7.73 -15.08
C TYR A 200 -4.10 -7.02 -13.86
N TYR A 201 -4.73 -5.96 -13.35
CA TYR A 201 -4.24 -5.27 -12.15
C TYR A 201 -4.28 -6.14 -10.89
N SER A 202 -5.28 -7.02 -10.77
CA SER A 202 -5.36 -7.92 -9.63
C SER A 202 -4.17 -8.89 -9.53
N PHE A 203 -3.58 -9.27 -10.66
CA PHE A 203 -2.54 -10.30 -10.72
C PHE A 203 -1.13 -9.74 -10.98
N PHE A 204 -1.02 -8.64 -11.73
CA PHE A 204 0.27 -8.18 -12.28
C PHE A 204 0.72 -6.80 -11.81
N ASP A 205 -0.13 -6.00 -11.16
CA ASP A 205 0.24 -4.64 -10.71
C ASP A 205 -0.24 -4.41 -9.26
N ASP A 206 0.65 -4.72 -8.29
CA ASP A 206 0.36 -4.57 -6.86
C ASP A 206 0.01 -3.11 -6.47
N LYS A 207 0.50 -2.10 -7.21
CA LYS A 207 0.21 -0.69 -6.95
C LYS A 207 -1.25 -0.38 -7.31
N CYS A 208 -1.67 -0.84 -8.49
CA CYS A 208 -3.05 -0.73 -8.93
C CYS A 208 -3.99 -1.56 -8.05
N LEU A 209 -3.58 -2.77 -7.65
CA LEU A 209 -4.34 -3.58 -6.69
C LEU A 209 -4.54 -2.84 -5.35
N ALA A 210 -3.51 -2.22 -4.78
CA ALA A 210 -3.65 -1.46 -3.54
C ALA A 210 -4.63 -0.28 -3.67
N GLN A 211 -4.65 0.38 -4.83
CA GLN A 211 -5.63 1.42 -5.15
C GLN A 211 -7.06 0.85 -5.23
N LEU A 212 -7.25 -0.27 -5.93
CA LEU A 212 -8.54 -0.94 -6.08
C LEU A 212 -9.06 -1.56 -4.77
N CYS A 213 -8.18 -2.10 -3.94
CA CYS A 213 -8.52 -2.51 -2.57
C CYS A 213 -8.94 -1.30 -1.74
N GLY A 214 -8.30 -0.15 -1.91
CA GLY A 214 -8.66 1.09 -1.22
C GLY A 214 -10.06 1.61 -1.54
N SER A 215 -10.64 1.25 -2.69
CA SER A 215 -12.01 1.62 -3.09
C SER A 215 -13.02 0.51 -2.78
N HIS A 216 -12.74 -0.74 -3.17
CA HIS A 216 -13.66 -1.87 -3.00
C HIS A 216 -13.68 -2.44 -1.58
N LEU A 217 -12.57 -2.32 -0.83
CA LEU A 217 -12.38 -2.80 0.54
C LEU A 217 -12.06 -1.63 1.50
N SER A 218 -12.62 -0.44 1.23
CA SER A 218 -12.23 0.82 1.85
C SER A 218 -12.30 0.83 3.39
N VAL A 219 -13.25 0.10 4.00
CA VAL A 219 -13.41 0.02 5.45
C VAL A 219 -12.46 -1.02 6.06
N LEU A 220 -12.24 -2.16 5.39
CA LEU A 220 -11.30 -3.19 5.84
C LEU A 220 -9.84 -2.69 5.79
N MET A 221 -9.52 -1.92 4.74
CA MET A 221 -8.22 -1.30 4.52
C MET A 221 -8.02 -0.01 5.34
N ALA A 222 -8.99 0.38 6.15
CA ALA A 222 -8.90 1.59 6.94
C ALA A 222 -7.94 1.42 8.13
N SER A 223 -7.15 2.46 8.37
CA SER A 223 -6.18 2.55 9.46
C SER A 223 -6.84 2.55 10.83
N THR A 224 -6.13 1.97 11.81
CA THR A 224 -6.49 2.04 13.24
C THR A 224 -5.61 3.03 13.99
N GLU A 225 -6.11 3.50 15.14
CA GLU A 225 -5.40 4.39 16.06
C GLU A 225 -5.20 3.66 17.39
N ASP A 226 -4.25 4.13 18.20
CA ASP A 226 -4.12 3.68 19.58
C ASP A 226 -5.24 4.19 20.49
N THR A 227 -5.49 3.45 21.57
CA THR A 227 -6.58 3.78 22.50
C THR A 227 -6.25 5.01 23.34
N GLU A 228 -4.96 5.31 23.55
CA GLU A 228 -4.55 6.52 24.25
C GLU A 228 -4.74 7.75 23.35
N PRO A 229 -5.42 8.80 23.83
CA PRO A 229 -5.51 10.02 23.08
C PRO A 229 -4.14 10.72 23.15
N GLU A 230 -3.40 10.72 22.04
CA GLU A 230 -2.40 11.76 21.88
C GLU A 230 -3.07 13.11 22.09
N ALA A 231 -2.55 13.86 23.04
CA ALA A 231 -2.98 15.22 23.30
C ALA A 231 -2.58 16.07 22.10
N SER A 232 -3.40 16.05 21.05
CA SER A 232 -3.16 16.85 19.85
C SER A 232 -2.98 18.30 20.29
N SER A 233 -1.75 18.80 20.19
CA SER A 233 -1.39 20.18 20.43
C SER A 233 -2.17 21.00 19.40
N SER A 234 -3.28 21.57 19.86
CA SER A 234 -4.20 22.31 19.01
C SER A 234 -3.61 23.68 18.71
N GLN A 235 -2.62 23.70 17.81
CA GLN A 235 -2.16 24.93 17.20
C GLN A 235 -3.34 25.55 16.45
N LYS A 236 -3.68 26.80 16.77
CA LYS A 236 -4.80 27.54 16.16
C LYS A 236 -4.53 27.77 14.67
N LEU A 237 -4.85 26.78 13.83
CA LEU A 237 -4.84 26.93 12.37
C LEU A 237 -5.93 27.94 11.96
N SER A 238 -5.61 28.86 11.04
CA SER A 238 -6.60 29.69 10.37
C SER A 238 -7.66 28.83 9.69
N PHE A 239 -8.92 29.29 9.63
CA PHE A 239 -10.04 28.55 9.02
C PHE A 239 -9.73 28.01 7.62
N CYS A 240 -9.03 28.77 6.76
CA CYS A 240 -8.64 28.31 5.43
C CYS A 240 -7.62 27.16 5.46
N ARG A 241 -6.60 27.22 6.33
CA ARG A 241 -5.65 26.10 6.51
C ARG A 241 -6.33 24.88 7.11
N TRP A 242 -7.24 25.08 8.05
CA TRP A 242 -8.05 24.00 8.63
C TRP A 242 -8.95 23.35 7.57
N LEU A 243 -9.65 24.14 6.76
CA LEU A 243 -10.51 23.62 5.72
C LEU A 243 -9.68 22.90 4.64
N CYS A 244 -8.52 23.45 4.28
CA CYS A 244 -7.59 22.83 3.34
C CYS A 244 -7.07 21.49 3.87
N SER A 245 -6.69 21.38 5.14
CA SER A 245 -6.24 20.11 5.72
C SER A 245 -7.35 19.05 5.80
N LYS A 246 -8.63 19.45 5.77
CA LYS A 246 -9.76 18.51 5.75
C LYS A 246 -10.21 18.11 4.34
N ILE A 247 -10.14 19.01 3.36
CA ILE A 247 -10.62 18.75 2.00
C ILE A 247 -9.50 18.24 1.07
N ALA A 248 -8.26 18.66 1.29
CA ALA A 248 -7.13 18.28 0.45
C ALA A 248 -6.90 16.76 0.41
N PRO A 249 -6.97 15.99 1.52
CA PRO A 249 -6.71 14.55 1.44
C PRO A 249 -7.70 13.74 0.60
N PRO A 250 -9.04 13.91 0.75
CA PRO A 250 -10.00 13.27 -0.15
C PRO A 250 -9.81 13.65 -1.62
N LEU A 251 -9.49 14.92 -1.92
CA LEU A 251 -9.23 15.38 -3.29
C LEU A 251 -7.90 14.84 -3.83
N TYR A 252 -6.86 14.75 -2.99
CA TYR A 252 -5.57 14.21 -3.37
C TYR A 252 -5.69 12.77 -3.85
N LYS A 253 -6.53 11.95 -3.18
CA LYS A 253 -6.83 10.56 -3.60
C LYS A 253 -7.37 10.45 -5.04
N LEU A 254 -7.99 11.51 -5.58
CA LEU A 254 -8.52 11.53 -6.94
C LEU A 254 -7.46 11.88 -7.99
N VAL A 255 -6.34 12.48 -7.57
CA VAL A 255 -5.32 13.03 -8.46
C VAL A 255 -3.98 12.29 -8.38
N THR A 256 -3.90 11.20 -7.60
CA THR A 256 -2.67 10.42 -7.45
C THR A 256 -2.17 9.90 -8.81
N PRO A 257 -0.85 9.70 -8.98
CA PRO A 257 -0.31 9.15 -10.23
C PRO A 257 -0.93 7.80 -10.59
N THR A 258 -1.11 6.93 -9.59
CA THR A 258 -1.76 5.62 -9.74
C THR A 258 -3.20 5.75 -10.25
N LYS A 259 -4.01 6.64 -9.64
CA LYS A 259 -5.40 6.86 -10.08
C LYS A 259 -5.46 7.49 -11.47
N ARG A 260 -4.56 8.41 -11.82
CA ARG A 260 -4.45 8.97 -13.18
C ARG A 260 -4.12 7.90 -14.23
N LYS A 261 -3.17 7.01 -13.92
CA LYS A 261 -2.82 5.86 -14.79
C LYS A 261 -4.03 4.96 -15.02
N LEU A 262 -4.75 4.61 -13.95
CA LEU A 262 -5.99 3.82 -14.03
C LEU A 262 -7.06 4.51 -14.86
N LEU A 263 -7.35 5.79 -14.56
CA LEU A 263 -8.33 6.58 -15.30
C LEU A 263 -7.99 6.66 -16.79
N LEU A 264 -6.71 6.75 -17.17
CA LEU A 264 -6.31 6.80 -18.58
C LEU A 264 -6.48 5.44 -19.25
N LEU A 265 -6.01 4.36 -18.64
CA LEU A 265 -6.08 3.01 -19.23
C LEU A 265 -7.51 2.46 -19.31
N GLU A 266 -8.37 2.86 -18.38
CA GLU A 266 -9.79 2.50 -18.38
C GLU A 266 -10.63 3.42 -19.27
N ASN A 267 -10.54 4.75 -19.10
CA ASN A 267 -11.44 5.67 -19.79
C ASN A 267 -11.02 5.99 -21.23
N LEU A 268 -9.76 5.83 -21.63
CA LEU A 268 -9.35 6.16 -23.00
C LEU A 268 -9.98 5.22 -24.05
N PRO A 269 -9.93 3.88 -23.89
CA PRO A 269 -10.64 2.98 -24.80
C PRO A 269 -12.16 3.22 -24.76
N GLN A 270 -12.71 3.48 -23.57
CA GLN A 270 -14.13 3.75 -23.36
C GLN A 270 -14.58 5.04 -24.05
N ALA A 271 -13.74 6.07 -24.06
CA ALA A 271 -13.97 7.29 -24.82
C ALA A 271 -14.01 7.02 -26.33
N ILE A 272 -13.12 6.18 -26.85
CA ILE A 272 -13.12 5.77 -28.27
C ILE A 272 -14.42 5.03 -28.60
N PHE A 273 -14.81 4.07 -27.77
CA PHE A 273 -16.05 3.32 -27.90
C PHE A 273 -17.28 4.25 -27.86
N ALA A 274 -17.30 5.20 -26.93
CA ALA A 274 -18.37 6.19 -26.79
C ALA A 274 -18.46 7.12 -28.02
N MET A 275 -17.33 7.53 -28.61
CA MET A 275 -17.33 8.31 -29.85
C MET A 275 -17.91 7.54 -31.03
N ILE A 276 -17.57 6.25 -31.16
CA ILE A 276 -18.15 5.38 -32.20
C ILE A 276 -19.68 5.27 -32.00
N TYR A 277 -20.11 5.01 -30.77
CA TYR A 277 -21.53 4.95 -30.42
C TYR A 277 -22.27 6.25 -30.78
N LEU A 278 -21.76 7.40 -30.35
CA LEU A 278 -22.39 8.70 -30.59
C LEU A 278 -22.41 9.07 -32.08
N LYS A 279 -21.42 8.65 -32.86
CA LYS A 279 -21.39 8.89 -34.30
C LYS A 279 -22.44 8.08 -35.06
N VAL A 280 -22.73 6.85 -34.62
CA VAL A 280 -23.66 5.93 -35.31
C VAL A 280 -25.09 6.11 -34.83
N ASN A 281 -25.31 6.14 -33.51
CA ASN A 281 -26.65 6.21 -32.93
C ASN A 281 -27.11 7.65 -32.68
N GLY A 282 -26.19 8.61 -32.56
CA GLY A 282 -26.50 10.00 -32.21
C GLY A 282 -26.91 10.19 -30.75
N GLY A 283 -26.80 11.45 -30.28
CA GLY A 283 -27.67 12.02 -29.23
C GLY A 283 -27.87 11.23 -27.93
N SER A 284 -26.80 10.84 -27.22
CA SER A 284 -26.91 10.37 -25.83
C SER A 284 -26.13 11.28 -24.89
N LEU A 285 -26.87 12.07 -24.10
CA LEU A 285 -26.27 12.95 -23.07
C LEU A 285 -25.57 12.12 -21.99
N PHE A 286 -26.12 10.97 -21.63
CA PHE A 286 -25.50 10.05 -20.67
C PHE A 286 -24.12 9.58 -21.15
N VAL A 287 -24.04 9.05 -22.37
CA VAL A 287 -22.78 8.52 -22.92
C VAL A 287 -21.75 9.62 -23.12
N GLY A 288 -22.16 10.77 -23.67
CA GLY A 288 -21.25 11.91 -23.87
C GLY A 288 -20.73 12.50 -22.56
N LEU A 289 -21.58 12.62 -21.54
CA LEU A 289 -21.18 13.18 -20.25
C LEU A 289 -20.25 12.23 -19.49
N LEU A 290 -20.66 10.96 -19.30
CA LEU A 290 -19.96 10.04 -18.41
C LEU A 290 -18.70 9.41 -19.00
N ASN A 291 -18.64 9.20 -20.32
CA ASN A 291 -17.49 8.56 -20.98
C ASN A 291 -16.53 9.55 -21.66
N LEU A 292 -16.92 10.82 -21.81
CA LEU A 292 -16.06 11.85 -22.43
C LEU A 292 -15.85 13.04 -21.49
N ALA A 293 -16.90 13.81 -21.20
CA ALA A 293 -16.75 15.09 -20.52
C ALA A 293 -16.20 14.96 -19.09
N ILE A 294 -16.73 14.03 -18.29
CA ILE A 294 -16.27 13.83 -16.90
C ILE A 294 -14.83 13.30 -16.85
N PRO A 295 -14.45 12.22 -17.55
CA PRO A 295 -13.05 11.74 -17.52
C PRO A 295 -12.04 12.78 -18.01
N VAL A 296 -12.35 13.52 -19.08
CA VAL A 296 -11.48 14.61 -19.56
C VAL A 296 -11.33 15.70 -18.51
N SER A 297 -12.44 16.12 -17.88
CA SER A 297 -12.42 17.12 -16.82
C SER A 297 -11.61 16.64 -15.61
N GLN A 298 -11.77 15.37 -15.22
CA GLN A 298 -11.00 14.75 -14.14
C GLN A 298 -9.51 14.76 -14.44
N LEU A 299 -9.09 14.42 -15.66
CA LEU A 299 -7.67 14.40 -16.04
C LEU A 299 -7.06 15.81 -16.05
N ILE A 300 -7.79 16.80 -16.58
CA ILE A 300 -7.36 18.21 -16.59
C ILE A 300 -7.21 18.71 -15.16
N LEU A 301 -8.25 18.54 -14.34
CA LEU A 301 -8.23 18.96 -12.94
C LEU A 301 -7.14 18.25 -12.14
N ALA A 302 -6.92 16.95 -12.38
CA ALA A 302 -5.88 16.19 -11.72
C ALA A 302 -4.49 16.72 -12.05
N ASN A 303 -4.21 17.00 -13.32
CA ASN A 303 -2.90 17.54 -13.72
C ASN A 303 -2.69 18.97 -13.20
N MET A 304 -3.73 19.81 -13.20
CA MET A 304 -3.61 21.19 -12.70
C MET A 304 -3.45 21.27 -11.18
N SER A 305 -4.07 20.35 -10.43
CA SER A 305 -4.14 20.44 -8.96
C SER A 305 -3.18 19.49 -8.22
N TYR A 306 -2.54 18.54 -8.92
CA TYR A 306 -1.70 17.50 -8.29
C TYR A 306 -0.61 18.07 -7.37
N GLY A 307 0.23 18.99 -7.86
CA GLY A 307 1.33 19.54 -7.06
C GLY A 307 0.85 20.28 -5.80
N SER A 308 -0.20 21.09 -5.94
CA SER A 308 -0.79 21.84 -4.82
C SER A 308 -1.45 20.90 -3.80
N LEU A 309 -2.25 19.93 -4.27
CA LEU A 309 -2.92 18.97 -3.39
C LEU A 309 -1.94 18.02 -2.71
N ARG A 310 -0.84 17.64 -3.40
CA ARG A 310 0.23 16.81 -2.83
C ARG A 310 0.85 17.50 -1.63
N ARG A 311 1.32 18.75 -1.78
CA ARG A 311 1.93 19.52 -0.68
C ARG A 311 0.95 19.79 0.46
N CYS A 312 -0.29 20.18 0.16
CA CYS A 312 -1.31 20.43 1.19
C CYS A 312 -1.72 19.18 1.97
N SER A 313 -1.52 17.98 1.40
CA SER A 313 -1.82 16.70 2.05
C SER A 313 -0.60 16.04 2.68
N ALA A 314 0.57 16.70 2.70
CA ALA A 314 1.79 16.12 3.27
C ALA A 314 1.62 15.61 4.72
N PRO A 315 1.00 16.36 5.66
CA PRO A 315 0.80 15.86 7.03
C PRO A 315 -0.04 14.59 7.07
N TRP A 316 -1.14 14.59 6.29
CA TRP A 316 -2.00 13.43 6.18
C TRP A 316 -1.29 12.23 5.52
N GLN A 317 -0.35 12.47 4.60
CA GLN A 317 0.44 11.39 4.01
C GLN A 317 1.42 10.79 5.02
N GLY A 318 2.00 11.61 5.90
CA GLY A 318 2.84 11.16 7.02
C GLY A 318 2.06 10.30 8.01
N GLU A 319 0.93 10.81 8.50
CA GLU A 319 0.04 10.08 9.42
C GLU A 319 -0.41 8.75 8.80
N ARG A 320 -0.76 8.77 7.51
CA ARG A 320 -1.19 7.57 6.77
C ARG A 320 -0.05 6.57 6.56
N LEU A 321 1.18 7.04 6.35
CA LEU A 321 2.37 6.18 6.26
C LEU A 321 2.67 5.56 7.62
N ASN A 322 2.65 6.35 8.69
CA ASN A 322 2.81 5.90 10.07
C ASN A 322 1.83 4.77 10.41
N SER A 323 0.53 5.02 10.17
CA SER A 323 -0.50 4.00 10.39
C SER A 323 -0.29 2.74 9.54
N ALA A 324 0.22 2.86 8.31
CA ALA A 324 0.45 1.70 7.45
C ALA A 324 1.63 0.85 7.95
N LEU A 325 2.67 1.47 8.50
CA LEU A 325 3.81 0.81 9.12
C LEU A 325 3.40 0.09 10.41
N GLU A 326 2.65 0.76 11.28
CA GLU A 326 2.10 0.17 12.51
C GLU A 326 1.14 -1.00 12.23
N ASP A 327 0.24 -0.84 11.24
CA ASP A 327 -0.76 -1.85 10.86
C ASP A 327 -0.20 -2.98 9.97
N ASN A 328 1.12 -3.01 9.70
CA ASN A 328 1.75 -3.98 8.78
C ASN A 328 1.07 -4.08 7.42
N ASN A 329 0.62 -2.95 6.88
CA ASN A 329 -0.10 -2.93 5.63
C ASN A 329 0.87 -2.74 4.46
N GLU A 330 1.61 -3.80 4.11
CA GLU A 330 2.64 -3.79 3.06
C GLU A 330 2.17 -3.16 1.75
N LEU A 331 0.94 -3.48 1.31
CA LEU A 331 0.38 -2.97 0.06
C LEU A 331 0.16 -1.46 0.13
N MET A 332 -0.33 -0.96 1.27
CA MET A 332 -0.62 0.45 1.47
C MET A 332 0.67 1.25 1.68
N GLU A 333 1.59 0.73 2.48
CA GLU A 333 2.91 1.32 2.71
C GLU A 333 3.67 1.47 1.38
N GLN A 334 3.79 0.37 0.61
CA GLN A 334 4.45 0.38 -0.69
C GLN A 334 3.83 1.44 -1.62
N ARG A 335 2.50 1.49 -1.67
CA ARG A 335 1.79 2.47 -2.50
C ARG A 335 2.06 3.91 -2.07
N ILE A 336 2.04 4.20 -0.76
CA ILE A 336 2.27 5.57 -0.27
C ILE A 336 3.70 6.01 -0.61
N ARG A 337 4.69 5.16 -0.36
CA ARG A 337 6.10 5.45 -0.69
C ARG A 337 6.28 5.69 -2.19
N ASP A 338 5.74 4.81 -3.03
CA ASP A 338 5.78 4.94 -4.49
C ASP A 338 5.10 6.23 -5.01
N GLU A 339 3.95 6.61 -4.42
CA GLU A 339 3.24 7.84 -4.80
C GLU A 339 3.93 9.10 -4.27
N ALA A 340 4.64 8.97 -3.15
CA ALA A 340 5.35 10.05 -2.49
C ALA A 340 6.71 10.35 -3.13
N ASP A 341 7.35 9.38 -3.77
CA ASP A 341 8.60 9.54 -4.55
C ASP A 341 9.65 10.38 -3.81
N PHE A 342 9.89 10.04 -2.53
CA PHE A 342 10.74 10.82 -1.63
C PHE A 342 12.17 10.96 -2.15
N ALA A 343 12.69 9.95 -2.84
CA ALA A 343 14.03 9.96 -3.41
C ALA A 343 14.26 11.10 -4.43
N HIS A 344 13.23 11.50 -5.18
CA HIS A 344 13.32 12.57 -6.18
C HIS A 344 12.82 13.93 -5.67
N ASP A 345 12.00 13.95 -4.62
CA ASP A 345 11.40 15.17 -4.06
C ASP A 345 11.65 15.25 -2.55
N LEU A 346 12.91 15.54 -2.20
CA LEU A 346 13.35 15.69 -0.81
C LEU A 346 12.62 16.82 -0.07
N GLU A 347 12.20 17.87 -0.78
CA GLU A 347 11.37 18.94 -0.20
C GLU A 347 10.00 18.41 0.23
N PHE A 348 9.41 17.51 -0.55
CA PHE A 348 8.18 16.84 -0.15
C PHE A 348 8.42 15.88 1.01
N PHE A 349 9.55 15.15 1.05
CA PHE A 349 9.94 14.33 2.19
C PHE A 349 10.00 15.17 3.48
N ARG A 350 10.64 16.35 3.46
CA ARG A 350 10.67 17.29 4.60
C ARG A 350 9.29 17.68 5.14
N LEU A 351 8.27 17.75 4.27
CA LEU A 351 6.91 18.11 4.68
C LEU A 351 6.11 16.94 5.27
N VAL A 352 6.51 15.70 4.95
CA VAL A 352 5.76 14.49 5.31
C VAL A 352 6.28 13.88 6.61
N VAL A 353 7.59 13.80 6.74
CA VAL A 353 8.26 13.03 7.78
C VAL A 353 7.97 13.50 9.21
N PRO A 354 7.86 14.81 9.52
CA PRO A 354 7.51 15.26 10.87
C PRO A 354 6.15 14.74 11.37
N HIS A 355 5.34 14.16 10.49
CA HIS A 355 4.05 13.55 10.79
C HIS A 355 4.10 12.01 10.74
N CYS A 356 5.29 11.41 10.77
CA CYS A 356 5.49 9.97 10.73
C CYS A 356 6.32 9.51 11.94
N ASP A 357 5.62 9.19 13.03
CA ASP A 357 6.24 8.84 14.31
C ASP A 357 7.17 7.62 14.18
N ALA A 358 6.78 6.62 13.39
CA ALA A 358 7.64 5.47 13.09
C ALA A 358 9.00 5.83 12.48
N PHE A 359 9.13 6.98 11.81
CA PHE A 359 10.43 7.49 11.35
C PHE A 359 11.11 8.33 12.43
N ASN A 360 10.35 9.19 13.11
CA ASN A 360 10.88 10.08 14.16
C ASN A 360 11.41 9.31 15.38
N ASP A 361 10.77 8.19 15.75
CA ASP A 361 11.20 7.30 16.83
C ASP A 361 12.58 6.68 16.56
N VAL A 362 12.89 6.45 15.28
CA VAL A 362 14.16 5.88 14.83
C VAL A 362 15.20 6.96 14.60
N PHE A 363 14.78 8.08 14.04
CA PHE A 363 15.61 9.23 13.70
C PHE A 363 15.00 10.50 14.30
N PRO A 364 15.29 10.82 15.57
CA PRO A 364 14.72 11.98 16.25
C PRO A 364 15.01 13.32 15.55
N GLU A 365 16.10 13.39 14.77
CA GLU A 365 16.46 14.53 13.92
C GLU A 365 15.37 14.90 12.90
N LEU A 366 14.48 13.96 12.56
CA LEU A 366 13.41 14.16 11.59
C LEU A 366 12.20 14.92 12.17
N ASP A 367 12.07 14.98 13.49
CA ASP A 367 10.98 15.73 14.16
C ASP A 367 11.20 17.25 14.04
N ASP A 368 12.46 17.71 14.12
CA ASP A 368 12.86 19.11 13.88
C ASP A 368 13.78 19.23 12.64
N ILE A 369 13.23 18.87 11.49
CA ILE A 369 13.99 18.72 10.24
C ILE A 369 14.51 20.03 9.61
N GLN A 370 14.29 21.18 10.24
CA GLN A 370 14.65 22.49 9.64
C GLN A 370 16.15 22.68 9.48
N ASP A 371 16.95 22.07 10.36
CA ASP A 371 18.40 22.25 10.40
C ASP A 371 19.18 21.11 9.72
N VAL A 372 18.49 20.06 9.24
CA VAL A 372 19.13 18.93 8.53
C VAL A 372 19.50 19.37 7.12
N ASP A 373 20.77 19.27 6.74
CA ASP A 373 21.19 19.60 5.37
C ASP A 373 20.63 18.62 4.32
N THR A 374 20.87 18.89 3.03
CA THR A 374 20.27 18.08 1.95
C THR A 374 20.95 16.73 1.76
N GLU A 375 22.22 16.60 2.14
CA GLU A 375 22.99 15.37 2.03
C GLU A 375 22.55 14.38 3.10
N ARG A 376 22.54 14.81 4.36
CA ARG A 376 22.01 14.05 5.48
C ARG A 376 20.53 13.71 5.30
N LEU A 377 19.73 14.63 4.76
CA LEU A 377 18.33 14.33 4.46
C LEU A 377 18.18 13.21 3.42
N ARG A 378 19.06 13.17 2.40
CA ARG A 378 19.04 12.10 1.40
C ARG A 378 19.39 10.76 2.05
N GLU A 379 20.43 10.71 2.88
CA GLU A 379 20.78 9.51 3.64
C GLU A 379 19.60 9.02 4.49
N LEU A 380 18.99 9.91 5.28
CA LEU A 380 17.85 9.59 6.13
C LEU A 380 16.62 9.17 5.31
N CYS A 381 16.39 9.79 4.15
CA CYS A 381 15.32 9.39 3.23
C CYS A 381 15.49 7.94 2.78
N VAL A 382 16.71 7.55 2.41
CA VAL A 382 16.99 6.17 2.00
C VAL A 382 16.98 5.23 3.20
N ALA A 383 17.52 5.63 4.35
CA ALA A 383 17.45 4.84 5.59
C ALA A 383 16.01 4.56 6.01
N CYS A 384 15.10 5.54 5.85
CA CYS A 384 13.67 5.36 6.09
C CYS A 384 13.02 4.35 5.14
N GLU A 385 13.63 3.98 4.00
CA GLU A 385 13.16 2.86 3.16
C GLU A 385 13.28 1.50 3.85
N PHE A 386 14.19 1.38 4.82
CA PHE A 386 14.40 0.17 5.62
C PHE A 386 13.47 0.07 6.82
N ILE A 387 12.81 1.17 7.20
CA ILE A 387 11.72 1.18 8.17
C ILE A 387 10.45 0.69 7.47
N THR A 388 10.35 -0.61 7.20
CA THR A 388 9.28 -1.18 6.36
C THR A 388 8.57 -2.34 7.03
N SER A 389 7.31 -2.58 6.63
CA SER A 389 6.58 -3.81 6.98
C SER A 389 7.07 -5.03 6.20
N ARG A 390 8.00 -4.86 5.24
CA ARG A 390 8.56 -5.96 4.44
C ARG A 390 9.56 -6.79 5.23
N SER A 391 9.60 -8.09 4.92
CA SER A 391 10.64 -9.00 5.40
C SER A 391 11.92 -8.99 4.57
N ARG A 392 11.91 -8.30 3.43
CA ARG A 392 13.01 -8.25 2.46
C ARG A 392 13.24 -6.83 1.97
N VAL A 393 14.49 -6.39 1.96
CA VAL A 393 14.89 -5.07 1.44
C VAL A 393 16.15 -5.21 0.59
N ALA A 394 16.31 -4.34 -0.40
CA ALA A 394 17.48 -4.31 -1.27
C ALA A 394 18.28 -3.03 -1.05
N ILE A 395 19.61 -3.11 -1.05
CA ILE A 395 20.55 -2.00 -0.87
C ILE A 395 21.48 -2.00 -2.07
N ARG A 396 21.67 -0.85 -2.71
CA ARG A 396 22.74 -0.68 -3.69
C ARG A 396 24.00 -0.22 -2.96
N CYS A 397 25.10 -0.94 -3.13
CA CYS A 397 26.33 -0.74 -2.37
C CYS A 397 27.22 0.36 -2.94
N ASP A 398 27.00 0.77 -4.19
CA ASP A 398 27.85 1.74 -4.91
C ASP A 398 27.90 3.14 -4.28
N ASP A 399 26.94 3.45 -3.39
CA ASP A 399 26.77 4.76 -2.76
C ASP A 399 26.91 4.67 -1.22
N LEU A 400 27.55 3.62 -0.69
CA LEU A 400 27.74 3.45 0.76
C LEU A 400 28.91 4.29 1.27
N ASP A 401 28.67 5.02 2.36
CA ASP A 401 29.68 5.61 3.23
C ASP A 401 29.36 5.27 4.70
N GLU A 402 30.23 5.69 5.64
CA GLU A 402 30.07 5.37 7.06
C GLU A 402 28.77 5.96 7.65
N THR A 403 28.40 7.19 7.30
CA THR A 403 27.21 7.89 7.82
C THR A 403 25.93 7.24 7.34
N PHE A 404 25.91 6.80 6.09
CA PHE A 404 24.79 6.11 5.48
C PHE A 404 24.65 4.68 6.02
N VAL A 405 25.77 3.95 6.20
CA VAL A 405 25.78 2.62 6.85
C VAL A 405 25.20 2.71 8.27
N GLU A 406 25.58 3.72 9.05
CA GLU A 406 25.05 3.92 10.39
C GLU A 406 23.53 4.20 10.39
N ALA A 407 23.05 5.00 9.44
CA ALA A 407 21.62 5.29 9.29
C ALA A 407 20.82 4.03 8.92
N ILE A 408 21.28 3.25 7.92
CA ILE A 408 20.61 1.99 7.53
C ILE A 408 20.64 0.99 8.69
N ALA A 409 21.79 0.83 9.36
CA ALA A 409 21.89 -0.10 10.50
C ALA A 409 20.90 0.26 11.61
N THR A 410 20.74 1.56 11.89
CA THR A 410 19.77 2.07 12.87
C THR A 410 18.33 1.76 12.46
N ALA A 411 17.98 1.98 11.18
CA ALA A 411 16.68 1.60 10.65
C ALA A 411 16.41 0.09 10.79
N LEU A 412 17.37 -0.76 10.41
CA LEU A 412 17.22 -2.22 10.48
C LEU A 412 17.09 -2.74 11.93
N ARG A 413 17.84 -2.17 12.90
CA ARG A 413 17.69 -2.54 14.32
C ARG A 413 16.33 -2.18 14.88
N SER A 414 15.83 -1.00 14.52
CA SER A 414 14.55 -0.50 15.06
C SER A 414 13.35 -1.33 14.61
N HIS A 415 13.44 -1.99 13.45
CA HIS A 415 12.36 -2.75 12.85
C HIS A 415 12.79 -4.21 12.63
N SER A 416 12.59 -5.04 13.67
CA SER A 416 12.94 -6.48 13.75
C SER A 416 12.29 -7.41 12.71
N ARG A 417 11.62 -6.85 11.69
CA ARG A 417 10.85 -7.59 10.68
C ARG A 417 11.63 -7.86 9.41
N VAL A 418 12.68 -7.08 9.12
CA VAL A 418 13.58 -7.36 7.99
C VAL A 418 14.38 -8.61 8.31
N GLN A 419 14.01 -9.72 7.67
CA GLN A 419 14.70 -10.99 7.83
C GLN A 419 15.76 -11.21 6.76
N GLN A 420 15.61 -10.55 5.61
CA GLN A 420 16.51 -10.73 4.48
C GLN A 420 16.93 -9.38 3.90
N VAL A 421 18.23 -9.18 3.75
CA VAL A 421 18.81 -8.02 3.08
C VAL A 421 19.46 -8.49 1.78
N HIS A 422 19.08 -7.88 0.67
CA HIS A 422 19.71 -8.10 -0.62
C HIS A 422 20.66 -6.93 -0.87
N LEU A 423 21.93 -7.19 -1.14
CA LEU A 423 22.94 -6.18 -1.40
C LEU A 423 23.35 -6.33 -2.86
N GLU A 424 23.12 -5.29 -3.66
CA GLU A 424 23.47 -5.20 -5.07
C GLU A 424 24.70 -4.29 -5.20
N ALA A 425 25.81 -4.80 -5.72
CA ALA A 425 27.02 -4.01 -5.94
C ALA A 425 27.47 -4.12 -7.40
N LYS A 426 27.85 -3.02 -8.05
CA LYS A 426 28.48 -3.10 -9.38
C LYS A 426 29.88 -3.70 -9.29
N SER A 427 30.64 -3.28 -8.28
CA SER A 427 31.94 -3.80 -7.91
C SER A 427 32.07 -3.80 -6.39
N MET A 428 32.85 -4.71 -5.85
CA MET A 428 33.13 -4.80 -4.42
C MET A 428 34.65 -4.67 -4.22
N ASP A 429 35.05 -3.54 -3.65
CA ASP A 429 36.39 -3.33 -3.13
C ASP A 429 36.42 -3.59 -1.61
N ALA A 430 37.63 -3.56 -1.04
CA ALA A 430 37.89 -3.74 0.38
C ALA A 430 37.05 -2.79 1.28
N GLU A 431 36.91 -1.53 0.87
CA GLU A 431 36.17 -0.51 1.62
C GLU A 431 34.67 -0.81 1.66
N CYS A 432 34.08 -1.16 0.51
CA CYS A 432 32.69 -1.59 0.42
C CYS A 432 32.43 -2.86 1.23
N ALA A 433 33.34 -3.85 1.19
CA ALA A 433 33.24 -5.07 1.97
C ALA A 433 33.23 -4.80 3.48
N GLN A 434 34.10 -3.90 3.96
CA GLN A 434 34.14 -3.47 5.37
C GLN A 434 32.88 -2.71 5.79
N LEU A 435 32.36 -1.83 4.93
CA LEU A 435 31.12 -1.10 5.17
C LEU A 435 29.92 -2.05 5.27
N ILE A 436 29.83 -3.06 4.41
CA ILE A 436 28.81 -4.12 4.45
C ILE A 436 28.93 -4.93 5.74
N ALA A 437 30.14 -5.34 6.12
CA ALA A 437 30.34 -6.07 7.37
C ALA A 437 29.91 -5.26 8.59
N THR A 438 30.27 -3.97 8.62
CA THR A 438 29.86 -3.02 9.66
C THR A 438 28.35 -2.84 9.70
N LEU A 439 27.69 -2.74 8.54
CA LEU A 439 26.24 -2.67 8.44
C LEU A 439 25.59 -3.92 9.04
N LEU A 440 26.10 -5.09 8.68
CA LEU A 440 25.54 -6.37 9.10
C LEU A 440 25.72 -6.63 10.60
N ASP A 441 26.88 -6.28 11.16
CA ASP A 441 27.14 -6.29 12.61
C ASP A 441 26.14 -5.43 13.36
N LYS A 442 26.01 -4.20 12.90
CA LYS A 442 25.15 -3.23 13.54
C LYS A 442 23.66 -3.46 13.27
N SER A 443 23.23 -4.39 12.40
CA SER A 443 21.82 -4.50 11.96
C SER A 443 21.04 -5.72 12.51
N SER A 444 21.51 -6.37 13.58
CA SER A 444 20.77 -7.45 14.27
C SER A 444 19.28 -7.09 14.45
N PRO A 445 18.31 -7.87 13.89
CA PRO A 445 18.34 -9.32 13.69
C PRO A 445 18.20 -9.78 12.22
N VAL A 446 18.99 -9.22 11.28
CA VAL A 446 19.02 -9.72 9.89
C VAL A 446 19.45 -11.19 9.87
N GLN A 447 18.57 -12.09 9.43
CA GLN A 447 18.82 -13.54 9.45
C GLN A 447 19.39 -14.06 8.13
N ALA A 448 19.22 -13.33 7.04
CA ALA A 448 19.70 -13.75 5.73
C ALA A 448 20.22 -12.54 4.96
N VAL A 449 21.33 -12.73 4.25
CA VAL A 449 21.88 -11.76 3.33
C VAL A 449 22.02 -12.43 1.97
N THR A 450 21.69 -11.71 0.92
CA THR A 450 21.90 -12.11 -0.46
C THR A 450 22.79 -11.06 -1.11
N LEU A 451 23.98 -11.45 -1.54
CA LEU A 451 24.94 -10.59 -2.23
C LEU A 451 24.84 -10.86 -3.73
N ASP A 452 24.57 -9.81 -4.51
CA ASP A 452 24.46 -9.84 -5.98
C ASP A 452 25.47 -8.85 -6.56
N ILE A 453 26.47 -9.37 -7.29
CA ILE A 453 27.56 -8.58 -7.85
C ILE A 453 27.28 -8.43 -9.34
N VAL A 454 26.73 -7.29 -9.74
CA VAL A 454 26.13 -7.13 -11.07
C VAL A 454 27.14 -7.26 -12.22
N GLN A 455 28.44 -7.02 -11.97
CA GLN A 455 29.48 -7.18 -12.98
C GLN A 455 30.35 -8.43 -12.78
N PRO A 456 30.54 -9.26 -13.83
CA PRO A 456 31.48 -10.37 -13.80
C PRO A 456 32.89 -9.88 -13.47
N GLY A 457 33.49 -10.47 -12.44
CA GLY A 457 34.83 -10.09 -12.00
C GLY A 457 34.89 -8.80 -11.18
N GLY A 458 33.75 -8.28 -10.73
CA GLY A 458 33.64 -7.06 -9.92
C GLY A 458 34.20 -7.15 -8.49
N MET A 459 34.68 -8.31 -8.06
CA MET A 459 35.31 -8.57 -6.74
C MET A 459 36.52 -9.46 -6.96
N GLY A 460 37.74 -9.07 -6.61
CA GLY A 460 38.92 -9.94 -6.71
C GLY A 460 39.02 -10.96 -5.55
N GLU A 461 40.02 -11.85 -5.60
CA GLU A 461 40.21 -12.90 -4.58
C GLU A 461 40.54 -12.33 -3.20
N SER A 462 41.41 -11.31 -3.14
CA SER A 462 41.77 -10.64 -1.89
C SER A 462 40.56 -9.94 -1.27
N GLU A 463 39.72 -9.33 -2.09
CA GLU A 463 38.49 -8.66 -1.66
C GLU A 463 37.42 -9.66 -1.21
N ALA A 464 37.40 -10.86 -1.80
CA ALA A 464 36.52 -11.96 -1.41
C ALA A 464 36.90 -12.56 -0.04
N GLU A 465 38.20 -12.74 0.21
CA GLU A 465 38.73 -13.14 1.52
C GLU A 465 38.46 -12.07 2.59
N GLU A 466 38.71 -10.79 2.28
CA GLU A 466 38.44 -9.68 3.20
C GLU A 466 36.95 -9.54 3.53
N LEU A 467 36.05 -9.74 2.57
CA LEU A 467 34.62 -9.79 2.85
C LEU A 467 34.28 -10.96 3.78
N ALA A 468 34.83 -12.15 3.52
CA ALA A 468 34.57 -13.33 4.35
C ALA A 468 35.06 -13.10 5.78
N ASP A 469 36.29 -12.59 5.96
CA ASP A 469 36.85 -12.23 7.26
C ASP A 469 36.03 -11.16 7.97
N ALA A 470 35.60 -10.11 7.27
CA ALA A 470 34.79 -9.06 7.86
C ALA A 470 33.40 -9.58 8.28
N LEU A 471 32.78 -10.48 7.51
CA LEU A 471 31.52 -11.14 7.87
C LEU A 471 31.69 -12.11 9.06
N LEU A 472 32.83 -12.78 9.15
CA LEU A 472 33.19 -13.71 10.23
C LEU A 472 33.36 -12.99 11.58
N GLU A 473 34.05 -11.86 11.57
CA GLU A 473 34.35 -11.09 12.78
C GLU A 473 33.13 -10.36 13.34
N SER A 474 32.20 -9.98 12.46
CA SER A 474 31.19 -8.97 12.76
C SER A 474 29.76 -9.50 12.74
N ASN A 475 29.49 -10.81 12.67
CA ASN A 475 28.10 -11.27 12.69
C ASN A 475 27.86 -12.62 13.35
N SER A 476 27.17 -12.65 14.50
CA SER A 476 26.74 -13.91 15.14
C SER A 476 25.35 -14.38 14.68
N GLY A 477 24.52 -13.48 14.15
CA GLY A 477 23.11 -13.70 13.84
C GLY A 477 22.81 -14.11 12.39
N LEU A 478 23.75 -13.95 11.47
CA LEU A 478 23.60 -14.32 10.06
C LEU A 478 23.41 -15.83 9.92
N ARG A 479 22.24 -16.25 9.41
CA ARG A 479 21.89 -17.67 9.21
C ARG A 479 22.06 -18.13 7.77
N ARG A 480 21.94 -17.21 6.82
CA ARG A 480 22.04 -17.52 5.40
C ARG A 480 22.83 -16.45 4.66
N LEU A 481 23.80 -16.87 3.88
CA LEU A 481 24.48 -16.04 2.90
C LEU A 481 24.30 -16.66 1.51
N PHE A 482 23.90 -15.85 0.54
CA PHE A 482 23.68 -16.29 -0.83
C PHE A 482 24.47 -15.45 -1.81
N PHE A 483 25.09 -16.11 -2.80
CA PHE A 483 25.83 -15.48 -3.89
C PHE A 483 25.43 -16.08 -5.25
N PHE A 484 25.59 -15.31 -6.32
CA PHE A 484 25.40 -15.77 -7.70
C PHE A 484 26.74 -16.12 -8.35
N HIS A 485 26.99 -17.41 -8.61
CA HIS A 485 28.25 -17.95 -9.14
C HIS A 485 28.70 -17.28 -10.46
N ASP A 486 27.75 -17.04 -11.37
CA ASP A 486 27.98 -16.48 -12.71
C ASP A 486 28.64 -15.09 -12.72
N GLN A 487 28.68 -14.43 -11.55
CA GLN A 487 29.18 -13.07 -11.39
C GLN A 487 30.51 -13.00 -10.62
N ILE A 488 30.78 -13.98 -9.76
CA ILE A 488 31.92 -13.98 -8.82
C ILE A 488 33.06 -14.88 -9.35
N GLY A 489 32.73 -15.96 -10.07
CA GLY A 489 33.69 -16.94 -10.57
C GLY A 489 34.02 -18.03 -9.55
N GLU A 490 34.39 -19.20 -10.05
CA GLU A 490 34.57 -20.45 -9.29
C GLU A 490 35.61 -20.33 -8.17
N GLU A 491 36.83 -19.87 -8.48
CA GLU A 491 37.94 -19.74 -7.52
C GLU A 491 37.60 -18.80 -6.34
N ARG A 492 36.82 -17.73 -6.61
CA ARG A 492 36.42 -16.74 -5.59
C ARG A 492 35.25 -17.22 -4.75
N ALA A 493 34.31 -17.94 -5.35
CA ALA A 493 33.23 -18.60 -4.62
C ALA A 493 33.79 -19.69 -3.68
N GLU A 494 34.80 -20.44 -4.13
CA GLU A 494 35.53 -21.39 -3.29
C GLU A 494 36.32 -20.70 -2.17
N ALA A 495 36.98 -19.57 -2.43
CA ALA A 495 37.68 -18.81 -1.40
C ALA A 495 36.73 -18.33 -0.29
N ILE A 496 35.56 -17.79 -0.65
CA ILE A 496 34.53 -17.38 0.32
C ILE A 496 34.00 -18.60 1.08
N ALA A 497 33.69 -19.70 0.37
CA ALA A 497 33.21 -20.92 1.00
C ALA A 497 34.23 -21.50 1.99
N SER A 498 35.51 -21.51 1.63
CA SER A 498 36.60 -22.01 2.47
C SER A 498 36.87 -21.10 3.66
N ALA A 499 36.89 -19.78 3.48
CA ALA A 499 37.06 -18.83 4.58
C ALA A 499 35.89 -18.95 5.57
N MET A 500 34.67 -19.10 5.06
CA MET A 500 33.49 -19.24 5.90
C MET A 500 33.28 -20.65 6.46
N ASP A 501 33.99 -21.68 5.99
CA ASP A 501 33.85 -23.07 6.46
C ASP A 501 34.03 -23.16 7.99
N GLY A 502 34.92 -22.36 8.59
CA GLY A 502 35.10 -22.27 10.04
C GLY A 502 33.94 -21.62 10.82
N PHE A 503 33.07 -20.86 10.15
CA PHE A 503 31.86 -20.25 10.70
C PHE A 503 30.67 -21.21 10.72
N TRP A 504 30.62 -22.08 9.70
CA TRP A 504 29.55 -23.04 9.48
C TRP A 504 29.88 -24.42 10.10
N ASN A 505 31.15 -24.66 10.46
CA ASN A 505 31.60 -25.81 11.25
C ASN A 505 31.36 -25.62 12.77
N GLU A 506 30.60 -26.55 13.38
CA GLU A 506 30.17 -26.52 14.79
C GLU A 506 31.32 -26.33 15.80
N VAL A 507 32.47 -26.95 15.55
CA VAL A 507 33.58 -27.01 16.52
C VAL A 507 34.32 -25.68 16.64
N GLN A 508 34.62 -25.02 15.51
CA GLN A 508 35.29 -23.71 15.52
C GLN A 508 34.34 -22.57 15.90
N ALA A 509 33.05 -22.69 15.58
CA ALA A 509 32.03 -21.73 15.98
C ALA A 509 31.84 -21.69 17.51
N MET A 510 31.88 -22.84 18.19
CA MET A 510 31.85 -22.90 19.66
C MET A 510 33.11 -22.33 20.31
N GLU A 511 34.30 -22.53 19.73
CA GLU A 511 35.55 -21.94 20.24
C GLU A 511 35.56 -20.40 20.14
N LYS A 512 34.86 -19.83 19.14
CA LYS A 512 34.70 -18.37 18.96
C LYS A 512 33.49 -17.78 19.69
N GLY A 513 32.70 -18.58 20.43
CA GLY A 513 31.61 -18.11 21.28
C GLY A 513 30.27 -17.84 20.59
N PHE A 514 30.00 -18.47 19.44
CA PHE A 514 28.74 -18.31 18.72
C PHE A 514 27.62 -19.23 19.26
N ASP A 515 26.38 -18.71 19.35
CA ASP A 515 25.17 -19.46 19.75
C ASP A 515 24.66 -20.32 18.59
N MET A 516 24.52 -21.63 18.81
CA MET A 516 24.31 -22.66 17.77
C MET A 516 22.91 -23.30 17.78
N ASP A 517 21.92 -22.71 18.46
CA ASP A 517 20.56 -23.26 18.56
C ASP A 517 19.77 -23.33 17.21
N CYS A 518 20.35 -22.96 16.05
CA CYS A 518 19.73 -23.06 14.72
C CYS A 518 20.74 -23.32 13.58
N PRO A 519 20.38 -24.12 12.55
CA PRO A 519 21.27 -24.43 11.43
C PRO A 519 21.51 -23.20 10.55
N LYS A 520 22.78 -23.00 10.28
CA LYS A 520 23.42 -21.91 9.56
C LYS A 520 23.74 -22.48 8.13
N ARG A 521 23.42 -21.79 7.01
CA ARG A 521 23.62 -22.28 5.62
C ARG A 521 24.29 -21.26 4.67
N LEU A 522 25.31 -21.68 3.93
CA LEU A 522 25.83 -20.97 2.77
C LEU A 522 25.18 -21.56 1.51
N LEU A 523 24.67 -20.73 0.59
CA LEU A 523 24.01 -21.21 -0.63
C LEU A 523 24.59 -20.52 -1.86
N CYS A 524 25.22 -21.29 -2.74
CA CYS A 524 25.65 -20.83 -4.07
C CYS A 524 24.65 -21.35 -5.12
N ASN A 525 24.13 -20.47 -5.97
CA ASN A 525 23.26 -20.93 -7.07
C ASN A 525 24.11 -21.63 -8.13
N SER A 526 24.03 -22.95 -8.16
CA SER A 526 24.62 -23.78 -9.20
C SER A 526 23.54 -24.24 -10.19
N THR A 527 23.62 -23.74 -11.41
CA THR A 527 23.47 -24.62 -12.58
C THR A 527 24.88 -24.91 -13.05
N GLU A 528 25.37 -26.13 -12.79
CA GLU A 528 26.73 -26.66 -13.04
C GLU A 528 27.80 -26.30 -12.00
N ILE A 529 27.75 -27.02 -10.88
CA ILE A 529 28.93 -27.44 -10.13
C ILE A 529 28.82 -28.97 -10.17
N GLY A 530 29.85 -29.64 -10.67
CA GLY A 530 29.91 -31.10 -10.77
C GLY A 530 29.65 -31.77 -9.42
N GLU A 531 29.43 -33.09 -9.43
CA GLU A 531 28.89 -33.95 -8.36
C GLU A 531 29.54 -33.91 -6.96
N GLU A 532 30.39 -32.93 -6.63
CA GLU A 532 30.97 -32.69 -5.30
C GLU A 532 30.71 -31.26 -4.76
N GLY A 533 29.57 -30.67 -5.08
CA GLY A 533 29.14 -29.41 -4.49
C GLY A 533 28.91 -29.54 -2.97
N VAL A 534 29.71 -28.83 -2.19
CA VAL A 534 29.55 -28.69 -0.73
C VAL A 534 28.22 -27.98 -0.45
N GLU A 535 27.32 -28.68 0.26
CA GLU A 535 26.10 -28.13 0.89
C GLU A 535 26.40 -27.34 2.16
#